data_AF-A0A9E5LIK5-F1
#
_entry.id   AF-A0A9E5LIK5-F1
#
_cell.length_a   1.000
_cell.length_b   1.000
_cell.length_c   1.000
_cell.angle_alpha   90.00
_cell.angle_beta   90.00
_cell.angle_gamma   90.00
#
_symmetry.space_group_name_H-M   'P 1'
#
loop_
_entity.id
_entity.type
_entity.pdbx_description
1 polymer ?
#
loop_
_entity_poly.entity_id
_entity_poly.type
_entity_poly.pdbx_seq_one_letter_code
_entity_poly.pdbx_strand_id
1 'polypeptide(L)'
;MKPVPAKVSVFRKILRGTGFFPFIVKRVLTSILLIFGMTFIAFSITQLVPGDPVAANLGQSAYSDPEIVAAFEKEFGLDQPVPVQYLRYIQKLSQGNLGISLSSKRPVNEDLKEYFPATLEIALIAVVIAMILGLVLGTLSAVT
;
A
#
# COMPACT_ATOMS: atom_id res chain seq x y z
N MET A 1 43.26 18.94 -8.89
CA MET A 1 41.94 18.30 -9.04
C MET A 1 41.74 17.34 -7.87
N LYS A 2 40.84 17.64 -6.92
CA LYS A 2 40.58 16.78 -5.76
C LYS A 2 39.77 15.54 -6.19
N PRO A 3 40.09 14.33 -5.70
CA PRO A 3 39.37 13.11 -6.06
C PRO A 3 37.93 13.15 -5.55
N VAL A 4 36.98 12.83 -6.43
CA VAL A 4 35.54 12.71 -6.14
C VAL A 4 35.32 11.54 -5.18
N PRO A 5 34.53 11.68 -4.09
CA PRO A 5 34.34 10.63 -3.10
C PRO A 5 33.67 9.38 -3.68
N ALA A 6 34.28 8.22 -3.41
CA ALA A 6 33.95 6.89 -3.95
C ALA A 6 32.47 6.45 -3.78
N LYS A 7 31.69 7.07 -2.88
CA LYS A 7 30.28 6.75 -2.64
C LYS A 7 29.39 7.00 -3.87
N VAL A 8 29.70 8.02 -4.67
CA VAL A 8 28.93 8.33 -5.90
C VAL A 8 29.12 7.25 -6.97
N SER A 9 30.27 6.55 -6.94
CA SER A 9 30.58 5.50 -7.92
C SER A 9 29.76 4.22 -7.75
N VAL A 10 29.42 3.86 -6.50
CA VAL A 10 28.62 2.66 -6.19
C VAL A 10 27.20 2.81 -6.73
N PHE A 11 26.60 3.98 -6.51
CA PHE A 11 25.26 4.30 -7.01
C PHE A 11 25.18 4.28 -8.55
N ARG A 12 26.24 4.74 -9.22
CA ARG A 12 26.34 4.74 -10.70
C ARG A 12 26.59 3.34 -11.29
N LYS A 13 27.25 2.45 -10.54
CA LYS A 13 27.59 1.08 -10.97
C LYS A 13 26.38 0.15 -10.92
N ILE A 14 25.50 0.33 -9.92
CA ILE A 14 24.20 -0.38 -9.84
C ILE A 14 23.29 -0.03 -11.04
N LEU A 15 23.44 1.17 -11.60
CA LEU A 15 22.61 1.66 -12.72
C LEU A 15 23.09 1.26 -14.13
N ARG A 16 24.24 0.58 -14.27
CA ARG A 16 24.87 0.27 -15.58
C ARG A 16 24.92 -1.21 -15.96
N GLY A 17 24.32 -2.11 -15.17
CA GLY A 17 24.30 -3.53 -15.50
C GLY A 17 23.21 -3.88 -16.51
N THR A 18 23.56 -4.03 -17.79
CA THR A 18 22.76 -4.67 -18.84
C THR A 18 22.74 -6.20 -18.63
N GLY A 19 22.24 -6.63 -17.47
CA GLY A 19 22.11 -8.04 -17.10
C GLY A 19 20.80 -8.28 -16.36
N PHE A 20 20.23 -9.46 -16.55
CA PHE A 20 18.94 -9.86 -15.97
C PHE A 20 18.91 -9.73 -14.43
N PHE A 21 20.01 -10.06 -13.75
CA PHE A 21 20.10 -10.01 -12.29
C PHE A 21 20.08 -8.58 -11.71
N PRO A 22 20.91 -7.62 -12.17
CA PRO A 22 20.77 -6.20 -11.78
C PRO A 22 19.38 -5.63 -12.02
N PHE A 23 18.73 -6.01 -13.12
CA PHE A 23 17.37 -5.58 -13.44
C PHE A 23 16.34 -6.10 -12.44
N ILE A 24 16.37 -7.39 -12.09
CA ILE A 24 15.48 -7.97 -11.08
C ILE A 24 15.68 -7.29 -9.73
N VAL A 25 16.93 -7.15 -9.27
CA VAL A 25 17.23 -6.51 -7.99
C VAL A 25 16.69 -5.08 -7.95
N LYS A 26 16.91 -4.29 -9.02
CA LYS A 26 16.35 -2.95 -9.14
C LYS A 26 14.81 -2.96 -9.06
N ARG A 27 14.17 -3.91 -9.74
CA ARG A 27 12.71 -4.02 -9.79
C ARG A 27 12.13 -4.39 -8.43
N VAL A 28 12.69 -5.39 -7.75
CA VAL A 28 12.28 -5.80 -6.40
C VAL A 28 12.46 -4.66 -5.39
N LEU A 29 13.61 -3.97 -5.40
CA LEU A 29 13.84 -2.81 -4.54
C LEU A 29 12.83 -1.69 -4.80
N THR A 30 12.54 -1.41 -6.07
CA THR A 30 11.55 -0.40 -6.45
C THR A 30 10.14 -0.81 -5.99
N SER A 31 9.76 -2.07 -6.15
CA SER A 31 8.48 -2.61 -5.70
C SER A 31 8.33 -2.54 -4.18
N ILE A 32 9.37 -2.89 -3.41
CA ILE A 32 9.36 -2.77 -1.95
C ILE A 32 9.15 -1.30 -1.55
N LEU A 33 9.90 -0.37 -2.14
CA LEU A 33 9.74 1.06 -1.89
C LEU A 33 8.31 1.54 -2.20
N LEU A 34 7.73 1.08 -3.30
CA LEU A 34 6.35 1.40 -3.68
C LEU A 34 5.33 0.87 -2.66
N ILE A 35 5.50 -0.37 -2.19
CA ILE A 35 4.62 -0.96 -1.17
C ILE A 35 4.70 -0.16 0.14
N PHE A 36 5.91 0.17 0.58
CA PHE A 36 6.09 1.03 1.76
C PHE A 36 5.48 2.41 1.57
N GLY A 37 5.68 3.04 0.41
CA GLY A 37 5.05 4.32 0.09
C GLY A 37 3.53 4.25 0.09
N MET A 38 2.95 3.21 -0.52
CA MET A 38 1.50 3.03 -0.60
C MET A 38 0.87 2.74 0.76
N THR A 39 1.48 1.88 1.57
CA THR A 39 1.02 1.60 2.94
C THR A 39 1.17 2.83 3.84
N PHE A 40 2.24 3.59 3.70
CA PHE A 40 2.43 4.84 4.44
C PHE A 40 1.37 5.88 4.08
N ILE A 41 1.06 6.06 2.79
CA ILE A 41 0.01 6.96 2.33
C ILE A 41 -1.35 6.48 2.84
N ALA A 42 -1.67 5.19 2.72
CA ALA A 42 -2.93 4.63 3.21
C ALA A 42 -3.10 4.86 4.72
N PHE A 43 -2.06 4.55 5.51
CA PHE A 43 -2.03 4.80 6.95
C PHE A 43 -2.19 6.29 7.27
N SER A 44 -1.48 7.16 6.53
CA SER A 44 -1.59 8.62 6.72
C SER A 44 -2.99 9.13 6.42
N ILE A 45 -3.64 8.64 5.36
CA ILE A 45 -5.02 9.00 5.05
C ILE A 45 -5.93 8.64 6.22
N THR A 46 -5.83 7.41 6.75
CA THR A 46 -6.61 6.98 7.91
C THR A 46 -6.35 7.85 9.14
N GLN A 47 -5.10 8.25 9.40
CA GLN A 47 -4.74 9.10 10.53
C GLN A 47 -5.16 10.58 10.34
N LEU A 48 -5.24 11.04 9.09
CA LEU A 48 -5.65 12.40 8.74
C LEU A 48 -7.17 12.56 8.68
N VAL A 49 -7.94 11.46 8.61
CA VAL A 49 -9.41 11.53 8.67
C VAL A 49 -9.79 12.18 10.02
N PRO A 50 -10.43 13.37 10.00
CA PRO A 50 -10.87 14.01 11.22
C PRO A 50 -12.04 13.22 11.80
N GLY A 51 -11.77 12.48 12.87
CA GLY A 51 -12.73 11.68 13.60
C GLY A 51 -12.01 10.93 14.69
N ASP A 52 -12.60 10.85 15.87
CA ASP A 52 -12.04 10.01 16.92
C ASP A 52 -12.24 8.53 16.52
N PRO A 53 -11.15 7.77 16.23
CA PRO A 53 -11.26 6.37 15.85
C PRO A 53 -11.97 5.55 16.93
N VAL A 54 -11.92 5.99 18.18
CA VAL A 54 -12.64 5.36 19.28
C VAL A 54 -14.13 5.64 19.17
N ALA A 55 -14.54 6.90 19.00
CA ALA A 55 -15.95 7.27 18.79
C ALA A 55 -16.56 6.71 17.48
N ALA A 56 -15.76 6.53 16.44
CA ALA A 56 -16.22 5.95 15.17
C ALA A 56 -16.48 4.44 15.26
N ASN A 57 -15.81 3.75 16.19
CA ASN A 57 -15.90 2.29 16.35
C ASN A 57 -16.77 1.86 17.52
N LEU A 58 -16.71 2.59 18.63
CA LEU A 58 -17.54 2.36 19.81
C LEU A 58 -18.91 3.01 19.62
N GLY A 59 -19.98 2.27 19.93
CA GLY A 59 -21.32 2.88 20.00
C GLY A 59 -21.39 3.91 21.12
N GLN A 60 -22.34 4.85 21.04
CA GLN A 60 -22.50 5.97 21.98
C GLN A 60 -22.44 5.56 23.47
N SER A 61 -23.02 4.40 23.81
CA SER A 61 -23.01 3.85 25.16
C SER A 61 -21.63 3.35 25.62
N ALA A 62 -20.85 2.75 24.72
CA ALA A 62 -19.50 2.26 25.00
C ALA A 62 -18.46 3.39 25.01
N TYR A 63 -18.69 4.45 24.24
CA TYR A 63 -17.86 5.65 24.24
C TYR A 63 -17.98 6.47 25.54
N SER A 64 -19.10 6.33 26.25
CA SER A 64 -19.35 7.05 27.51
C SER A 64 -18.68 6.40 28.72
N ASP A 65 -18.14 5.19 28.56
CA ASP A 65 -17.43 4.44 29.61
C ASP A 65 -15.91 4.56 29.41
N PRO A 66 -15.19 5.26 30.31
CA PRO A 66 -13.75 5.44 30.21
C PRO A 66 -12.95 4.13 30.23
N GLU A 67 -13.45 3.09 30.89
CA GLU A 67 -12.74 1.81 30.97
C GLU A 67 -12.78 1.08 29.62
N ILE A 68 -13.90 1.14 28.92
CA ILE A 68 -14.06 0.54 27.59
C ILE A 68 -13.23 1.29 26.55
N VAL A 69 -13.21 2.62 26.63
CA VAL A 69 -12.37 3.48 25.78
C VAL A 69 -10.89 3.14 25.97
N ALA A 70 -10.40 3.10 27.21
CA ALA A 70 -8.99 2.80 27.49
C ALA A 70 -8.60 1.37 27.08
N ALA A 71 -9.49 0.39 27.25
CA ALA A 71 -9.28 -0.97 26.78
C ALA A 71 -9.16 -1.04 25.25
N PHE A 72 -10.04 -0.34 24.54
CA PHE A 72 -10.04 -0.26 23.08
C PHE A 72 -8.78 0.43 22.56
N GLU A 73 -8.39 1.58 23.13
CA GLU A 73 -7.17 2.28 22.74
C GLU A 73 -5.93 1.38 22.87
N LYS A 74 -5.85 0.62 23.97
CA LYS A 74 -4.74 -0.31 24.22
C LYS A 74 -4.73 -1.50 23.27
N GLU A 75 -5.90 -2.07 22.96
CA GLU A 75 -6.04 -3.20 22.04
C GLU A 75 -5.63 -2.82 20.62
N PHE A 76 -6.07 -1.65 20.16
CA PHE A 76 -5.74 -1.14 18.82
C PHE A 76 -4.37 -0.43 18.78
N GLY A 77 -3.79 -0.11 19.93
CA GLY A 77 -2.51 0.60 20.05
C GLY A 77 -2.60 2.09 19.75
N LEU A 78 -3.80 2.68 19.90
CA LEU A 78 -4.06 4.11 19.67
C LEU A 78 -3.38 4.97 20.74
N ASP A 79 -3.04 4.38 21.89
CA ASP A 79 -2.24 4.97 22.98
C ASP A 79 -0.75 5.17 22.63
N GLN A 80 -0.28 4.59 21.52
CA GLN A 80 1.14 4.56 21.17
C GLN A 80 1.54 5.68 20.21
N PRO A 81 2.82 6.10 20.19
CA PRO A 81 3.30 7.05 19.20
C PRO A 81 3.05 6.56 17.77
N VAL A 82 2.68 7.48 16.86
CA VAL A 82 2.34 7.21 15.45
C VAL A 82 3.36 6.29 14.74
N PRO A 83 4.69 6.44 14.92
CA PRO A 83 5.66 5.53 14.30
C PRO A 83 5.52 4.07 14.77
N VAL A 84 5.17 3.85 16.03
CA VAL A 84 4.96 2.51 16.60
C VAL A 84 3.67 1.89 16.05
N GLN A 85 2.62 2.70 15.89
CA GLN A 85 1.37 2.26 15.25
C GLN A 85 1.61 1.78 13.82
N TYR A 86 2.38 2.55 13.04
CA TYR A 86 2.73 2.16 11.67
C TYR A 86 3.59 0.88 11.62
N LEU A 87 4.58 0.73 12.51
CA LEU A 87 5.38 -0.51 12.58
C LEU A 87 4.51 -1.73 12.91
N ARG A 88 3.57 -1.60 13.85
CA ARG A 88 2.61 -2.66 14.19
C ARG A 88 1.70 -2.99 13.01
N TYR A 89 1.25 -1.97 12.27
CA TYR A 89 0.47 -2.14 11.05
C TYR A 89 1.24 -2.93 9.98
N ILE A 90 2.49 -2.57 9.70
CA ILE A 90 3.35 -3.29 8.76
C ILE A 90 3.62 -4.72 9.22
N GLN A 91 3.84 -4.94 10.52
CA GLN A 91 4.05 -6.27 11.07
C GLN A 91 2.81 -7.17 10.85
N LYS A 92 1.60 -6.66 11.16
CA LYS A 92 0.34 -7.39 10.90
C LYS A 92 0.16 -7.69 9.41
N LEU A 93 0.40 -6.70 8.54
CA LEU A 93 0.35 -6.87 7.08
C LEU A 93 1.31 -7.95 6.59
N SER A 94 2.55 -7.97 7.10
CA SER A 94 3.56 -8.97 6.72
C SER A 94 3.18 -10.40 7.10
N GLN A 95 2.31 -10.55 8.10
CA GLN A 95 1.74 -11.84 8.53
C GLN A 95 0.46 -12.21 7.78
N GLY A 96 0.04 -11.40 6.79
CA GLY A 96 -1.20 -11.59 6.04
C GLY A 96 -2.46 -11.13 6.79
N ASN A 97 -2.31 -10.41 7.90
CA ASN A 97 -3.41 -9.86 8.65
C ASN A 97 -3.69 -8.42 8.18
N LEU A 98 -4.73 -8.26 7.34
CA LEU A 98 -5.19 -6.97 6.85
C LEU A 98 -6.09 -6.21 7.84
N GLY A 99 -6.50 -6.86 8.93
CA GLY A 99 -7.40 -6.30 9.93
C GLY A 99 -8.88 -6.41 9.57
N ILE A 100 -9.69 -5.68 10.34
CA ILE A 100 -11.14 -5.57 10.17
C ILE A 100 -11.46 -4.23 9.49
N SER A 101 -12.36 -4.27 8.51
CA SER A 101 -12.85 -3.08 7.84
C SER A 101 -13.75 -2.27 8.78
N LEU A 102 -13.46 -0.97 8.90
CA LEU A 102 -14.28 -0.04 9.69
C LEU A 102 -15.69 0.13 9.12
N SER A 103 -15.85 -0.05 7.79
CA SER A 103 -17.13 0.15 7.10
C SER A 103 -18.01 -1.09 7.14
N SER A 104 -17.47 -2.25 6.82
CA SER A 104 -18.23 -3.51 6.69
C SER A 104 -18.21 -4.36 7.97
N LYS A 105 -17.39 -3.96 8.96
CA LYS A 105 -17.17 -4.67 10.24
C LYS A 105 -16.78 -6.15 10.10
N ARG A 106 -16.22 -6.53 8.95
CA ARG A 106 -15.73 -7.89 8.66
C ARG A 106 -14.24 -7.87 8.26
N PRO A 107 -13.55 -9.02 8.24
CA PRO A 107 -12.17 -9.10 7.82
C PRO A 107 -11.98 -8.55 6.40
N VAL A 108 -10.97 -7.70 6.20
CA VAL A 108 -10.69 -7.09 4.88
C VAL A 108 -10.42 -8.17 3.81
N ASN A 109 -9.90 -9.33 4.21
CA ASN A 109 -9.69 -10.48 3.31
C ASN A 109 -11.01 -10.99 2.67
N GLU A 110 -12.14 -10.88 3.36
CA GLU A 110 -13.44 -11.28 2.83
C GLU A 110 -13.95 -10.26 1.81
N ASP A 111 -13.87 -8.97 2.15
CA ASP A 111 -14.21 -7.88 1.23
C ASP A 111 -13.38 -7.98 -0.06
N LEU A 112 -12.07 -8.21 0.06
CA LEU A 112 -11.20 -8.39 -1.11
C LEU A 112 -11.63 -9.58 -1.95
N LYS A 113 -11.98 -10.73 -1.36
CA LYS A 113 -12.44 -11.89 -2.13
C LYS A 113 -13.75 -11.62 -2.86
N GLU A 114 -14.63 -10.81 -2.28
CA GLU A 114 -15.92 -10.43 -2.86
C GLU A 114 -15.74 -9.48 -4.07
N TYR A 115 -14.88 -8.46 -3.95
CA TYR A 115 -14.74 -7.41 -4.96
C TYR A 115 -13.60 -7.62 -5.97
N PHE A 116 -12.60 -8.42 -5.64
CA PHE A 116 -11.45 -8.67 -6.51
C PHE A 116 -11.83 -9.31 -7.87
N PRO A 117 -12.75 -10.30 -7.94
CA PRO A 117 -13.18 -10.88 -9.22
C PRO A 117 -13.79 -9.84 -10.16
N ALA A 118 -14.65 -8.96 -9.66
CA ALA A 118 -15.26 -7.90 -10.45
C ALA A 118 -14.21 -6.90 -10.99
N THR A 119 -13.21 -6.56 -10.16
CA THR A 119 -12.10 -5.69 -10.60
C THR A 119 -11.26 -6.35 -11.70
N LEU A 120 -11.02 -7.66 -11.58
CA LEU A 120 -10.32 -8.43 -12.60
C LEU A 120 -11.10 -8.47 -13.92
N GLU A 121 -12.42 -8.67 -13.87
CA GLU A 121 -13.26 -8.66 -15.08
C GLU A 121 -13.13 -7.33 -15.83
N ILE A 122 -13.26 -6.20 -15.12
CA ILE A 122 -13.12 -4.87 -15.72
C ILE A 122 -11.71 -4.65 -16.27
N ALA A 123 -10.67 -5.03 -15.50
CA ALA A 123 -9.28 -4.87 -15.92
C ALA A 123 -8.96 -5.70 -17.17
N LEU A 124 -9.47 -6.93 -17.26
CA LEU A 124 -9.27 -7.79 -18.43
C LEU A 124 -9.91 -7.19 -19.68
N ILE A 125 -11.16 -6.72 -19.58
CA ILE A 125 -11.84 -6.05 -20.69
C ILE A 125 -11.06 -4.79 -21.12
N ALA A 126 -10.61 -3.98 -20.16
CA ALA A 126 -9.81 -2.78 -20.45
C ALA A 126 -8.50 -3.12 -21.18
N VAL A 127 -7.79 -4.17 -20.76
CA VAL A 127 -6.56 -4.64 -21.43
C VAL A 127 -6.85 -5.11 -22.85
N VAL A 128 -7.93 -5.85 -23.08
CA VAL A 128 -8.31 -6.30 -24.43
C VAL A 128 -8.59 -5.10 -25.34
N ILE A 129 -9.38 -4.13 -24.86
CA ILE A 129 -9.69 -2.91 -25.61
C ILE A 129 -8.41 -2.11 -25.89
N ALA A 130 -7.58 -1.90 -24.87
CA ALA A 130 -6.31 -1.17 -25.01
C ALA A 130 -5.36 -1.86 -25.99
N MET A 131 -5.33 -3.20 -26.01
CA MET A 131 -4.53 -3.96 -26.96
C MET A 131 -5.04 -3.79 -28.39
N ILE A 132 -6.35 -3.91 -28.62
CA ILE A 132 -6.94 -3.72 -29.95
C ILE A 132 -6.67 -2.30 -30.46
N LEU A 133 -7.00 -1.29 -29.66
CA LEU A 133 -6.79 0.11 -30.04
C LEU A 133 -5.30 0.43 -30.21
N GLY A 134 -4.45 -0.06 -29.31
CA GLY A 134 -3.00 0.12 -29.37
C GLY A 134 -2.39 -0.49 -30.63
N LEU A 135 -2.85 -1.68 -31.05
CA LEU A 135 -2.41 -2.31 -32.29
C LEU A 135 -2.88 -1.53 -33.53
N VAL A 136 -4.16 -1.12 -33.58
CA VAL A 136 -4.69 -0.34 -34.72
C VAL A 136 -3.95 0.99 -34.84
N LEU A 137 -3.87 1.77 -33.76
CA LEU A 137 -3.17 3.06 -33.79
C LEU A 137 -1.67 2.90 -34.03
N GLY A 138 -1.05 1.86 -33.46
CA GLY A 138 0.37 1.57 -33.66
C GLY A 138 0.70 1.20 -35.10
N THR A 139 -0.14 0.39 -35.76
CA THR A 139 0.05 0.03 -37.17
C THR A 139 -0.20 1.21 -38.11
N LEU A 140 -1.25 2.01 -37.86
CA LEU A 140 -1.49 3.23 -38.64
C LEU A 140 -0.30 4.19 -38.56
N SER A 141 0.20 4.45 -37.34
CA SER A 141 1.39 5.30 -37.12
C SER A 141 2.68 4.75 -37.72
N ALA A 142 2.76 3.45 -38.02
CA ALA A 142 3.92 2.86 -38.67
C ALA A 142 3.87 2.97 -40.20
N VAL A 143 2.66 3.05 -40.76
CA VAL A 143 2.43 3.14 -42.21
C VAL A 143 2.41 4.58 -42.70
N THR A 144 1.92 5.52 -41.88
CA THR A 144 1.92 6.97 -42.15
C THR A 144 3.22 7.64 -41.72
#